data_AF-A0A7C1K109-F1
#
_entry.id   AF-A0A7C1K109-F1
#
_cell.length_a   1.000
_cell.length_b   1.000
_cell.length_c   1.000
_cell.angle_alpha   90.00
_cell.angle_beta   90.00
_cell.angle_gamma   90.00
#
_symmetry.space_group_name_H-M   'P 1'
#
loop_
_entity.id
_entity.type
_entity.pdbx_description
1 polymer ?
#
loop_
_entity_poly.entity_id
_entity_poly.type
_entity_poly.pdbx_seq_one_letter_code
_entity_poly.pdbx_strand_id
1 'polypeptide(L)'
;MSQSSYNQQDASSCEHPQCSAALKPECYGGIVLCGGRSRRMGRDKTWLRFGDETMLQRVVRLLGEAVDRLVVVAGVDQQLPPLDGPIHVLRDRQPDR
;
A
#
# COMPACT_ATOMS: atom_id res chain seq x y z
N MET A 1 -4.54 32.01 -25.96
CA MET A 1 -5.80 31.46 -25.41
C MET A 1 -6.46 30.64 -26.50
N SER A 2 -6.20 29.33 -26.56
CA SER A 2 -6.99 28.38 -27.34
C SER A 2 -7.03 27.08 -26.55
N GLN A 3 -8.25 26.65 -26.24
CA GLN A 3 -8.53 25.42 -25.51
C GLN A 3 -8.23 24.23 -26.43
N SER A 4 -7.48 23.24 -25.93
CA SER A 4 -7.33 21.96 -26.63
C SER A 4 -8.30 20.97 -25.99
N SER A 5 -9.41 20.75 -26.69
CA SER A 5 -10.45 19.79 -26.35
C SER A 5 -9.94 18.37 -26.61
N TYR A 6 -9.82 17.57 -25.55
CA TYR A 6 -9.51 16.15 -25.66
C TYR A 6 -10.78 15.42 -26.13
N ASN A 7 -10.73 14.78 -27.30
CA ASN A 7 -11.88 14.17 -27.95
C ASN A 7 -12.23 12.81 -27.31
N GLN A 8 -13.48 12.63 -26.91
CA GLN A 8 -13.98 11.56 -26.03
C GLN A 8 -14.70 10.43 -26.79
N GLN A 9 -14.30 10.13 -28.03
CA GLN A 9 -15.09 9.25 -28.90
C GLN A 9 -14.19 8.24 -29.62
N ASP A 10 -13.80 7.17 -28.92
CA ASP A 10 -13.29 5.93 -29.53
C ASP A 10 -13.40 4.75 -28.53
N ALA A 11 -14.55 4.61 -27.87
CA ALA A 11 -14.81 3.50 -26.93
C ALA A 11 -16.10 2.73 -27.25
N SER A 12 -16.56 2.75 -28.50
CA SER A 12 -17.88 2.24 -28.89
C SER A 12 -17.83 0.97 -29.75
N SER A 13 -17.08 -0.07 -29.34
CA SER A 13 -17.22 -1.38 -30.01
C SER A 13 -16.96 -2.63 -29.17
N CYS A 14 -16.73 -2.53 -27.86
CA CYS A 14 -16.60 -3.71 -27.01
C CYS A 14 -17.92 -4.01 -26.27
N GLU A 15 -18.78 -4.83 -26.88
CA GLU A 15 -20.00 -5.37 -26.26
C GLU A 15 -19.68 -6.51 -25.27
N HIS A 16 -18.85 -6.23 -24.25
CA HIS A 16 -18.70 -7.13 -23.10
C HIS A 16 -19.53 -6.57 -21.94
N PRO A 17 -20.35 -7.39 -21.25
CA PRO A 17 -21.23 -6.94 -20.16
C PRO A 17 -20.49 -6.41 -18.91
N GLN A 18 -19.16 -6.36 -18.95
CA GLN A 18 -18.30 -5.78 -17.91
C GLN A 18 -17.67 -4.43 -18.32
N CYS A 19 -18.09 -3.83 -19.45
CA CYS A 19 -17.41 -2.65 -20.01
C CYS A 19 -18.08 -1.28 -19.76
N SER A 20 -19.18 -1.18 -19.01
CA SER A 20 -19.94 0.10 -18.96
C SER A 20 -20.48 0.57 -17.62
N ALA A 21 -19.93 0.14 -16.49
CA ALA A 21 -20.26 0.72 -15.18
C ALA A 21 -19.07 1.49 -14.62
N ALA A 22 -18.90 2.74 -15.09
CA ALA A 22 -18.13 3.82 -14.48
C ALA A 22 -16.95 3.38 -13.58
N LEU A 23 -15.79 3.11 -14.19
CA LEU A 23 -14.53 3.13 -13.44
C LEU A 23 -14.42 4.54 -12.84
N LYS A 24 -14.61 4.67 -11.53
CA LYS A 24 -13.90 5.73 -10.81
C LYS A 24 -12.41 5.49 -11.11
N PRO A 25 -11.69 6.39 -11.80
CA PRO A 25 -10.27 6.45 -11.50
C PRO A 25 -10.19 6.87 -10.02
N GLU A 26 -9.06 6.69 -9.34
CA GLU A 26 -8.91 7.05 -7.91
C GLU A 26 -9.41 6.00 -6.89
N CYS A 27 -9.01 4.73 -7.00
CA CYS A 27 -8.93 3.87 -5.80
C CYS A 27 -7.53 3.25 -5.75
N TYR A 28 -6.65 3.83 -4.93
CA TYR A 28 -5.25 3.44 -4.86
C TYR A 28 -5.04 2.44 -3.72
N GLY A 29 -4.25 1.40 -3.99
CA GLY A 29 -3.81 0.42 -3.00
C GLY A 29 -2.35 0.65 -2.59
N GLY A 30 -2.06 0.58 -1.29
CA GLY A 30 -0.71 0.65 -0.74
C GLY A 30 -0.27 -0.68 -0.12
N ILE A 31 1.00 -1.02 -0.28
CA ILE A 31 1.64 -2.17 0.38
C ILE A 31 2.94 -1.75 1.07
N VAL A 32 3.09 -2.14 2.33
CA VAL A 32 4.31 -1.93 3.12
C VAL A 32 4.94 -3.29 3.43
N LEU A 33 6.16 -3.53 2.95
CA LEU A 33 6.89 -4.77 3.17
C LEU A 33 7.87 -4.59 4.33
N CYS A 34 7.56 -5.17 5.48
CA CYS A 34 8.40 -5.11 6.69
C CYS A 34 9.00 -6.48 7.10
N GLY A 35 8.66 -7.57 6.42
CA GLY A 35 9.07 -8.96 6.68
C GLY A 35 10.54 -9.37 6.58
N GLY A 36 11.49 -8.44 6.53
CA GLY A 36 12.91 -8.76 6.31
C GLY A 36 13.69 -9.06 7.61
N ARG A 37 14.60 -10.04 7.56
CA ARG A 37 15.53 -10.43 8.66
C ARG A 37 16.44 -9.31 9.21
N SER A 38 16.48 -8.15 8.58
CA SER A 38 17.27 -6.99 9.03
C SER A 38 18.75 -7.30 9.33
N ARG A 39 19.33 -8.29 8.63
CA ARG A 39 20.67 -8.88 8.89
C ARG A 39 21.81 -7.87 8.91
N ARG A 40 21.72 -6.83 8.08
CA ARG A 40 22.72 -5.75 8.01
C ARG A 40 22.68 -4.78 9.20
N MET A 41 21.52 -4.66 9.86
CA MET A 41 21.30 -3.70 10.97
C MET A 41 21.39 -4.38 12.35
N GLY A 42 21.41 -5.71 12.39
CA GLY A 42 21.48 -6.49 13.64
C GLY A 42 20.23 -6.39 14.54
N ARG A 43 19.26 -5.54 14.20
CA ARG A 43 18.00 -5.33 14.93
C ARG A 43 16.83 -5.29 13.96
N ASP A 44 15.68 -5.80 14.38
CA ASP A 44 14.44 -5.78 13.60
C ASP A 44 14.08 -4.33 13.21
N LYS A 45 14.11 -4.05 11.89
CA LYS A 45 13.83 -2.72 11.33
C LYS A 45 12.43 -2.21 11.69
N THR A 46 11.50 -3.11 12.01
CA THR A 46 10.13 -2.77 12.39
C THR A 46 10.05 -1.95 13.69
N TRP A 47 11.04 -2.13 14.56
CA TRP A 47 11.19 -1.41 15.83
C TRP A 47 12.20 -0.27 15.75
N LEU A 48 12.65 0.09 14.56
CA LEU A 48 13.55 1.21 14.38
C LEU A 48 12.80 2.49 14.77
N ARG A 49 13.20 3.08 15.90
CA ARG A 49 12.67 4.35 16.39
C ARG A 49 13.00 5.47 15.40
N PHE A 50 12.01 6.32 15.15
CA PHE A 50 12.08 7.54 14.35
C PHE A 50 11.40 8.65 15.15
N GLY A 51 12.18 9.33 16.01
CA GLY A 51 11.61 10.20 17.04
C GLY A 51 10.74 9.41 18.02
N ASP A 52 9.50 9.85 18.20
CA ASP A 52 8.55 9.27 19.16
C ASP A 52 7.84 8.00 18.62
N GLU A 53 7.82 7.80 17.31
CA GLU A 53 7.22 6.65 16.63
C GLU A 53 8.29 5.67 16.09
N THR A 54 7.88 4.52 15.55
CA THR A 54 8.76 3.68 14.73
C THR A 54 8.70 4.10 13.26
N MET A 55 9.72 3.75 12.49
CA MET A 55 9.73 3.97 11.04
C MET A 55 8.51 3.32 10.35
N LEU A 56 8.08 2.13 10.82
CA LEU A 56 6.89 1.49 10.29
C LEU A 56 5.61 2.30 10.60
N GLN A 57 5.45 2.76 11.84
CA GLN A 57 4.30 3.59 12.23
C GLN A 57 4.20 4.85 11.37
N ARG A 58 5.34 5.54 11.16
CA ARG A 58 5.41 6.72 10.30
C ARG A 58 4.96 6.43 8.87
N VAL A 59 5.48 5.37 8.27
CA VAL A 59 5.16 5.00 6.88
C VAL A 59 3.68 4.63 6.73
N VAL A 60 3.14 3.87 7.68
CA VAL A 60 1.72 3.48 7.69
C VAL A 60 0.81 4.70 7.80
N ARG A 61 1.12 5.63 8.70
CA ARG A 61 0.36 6.87 8.87
C ARG A 61 0.34 7.70 7.58
N LEU A 62 1.52 7.96 7.00
CA LEU A 62 1.64 8.78 5.78
C LEU A 62 0.99 8.10 4.56
N LEU A 63 1.13 6.79 4.40
CA LEU A 63 0.49 6.07 3.29
C LEU A 63 -1.03 6.02 3.46
N GLY A 64 -1.53 5.86 4.69
CA GLY A 64 -2.97 5.83 4.97
C GLY A 64 -3.69 7.13 4.62
N GLU A 65 -2.98 8.25 4.54
CA GLU A 65 -3.52 9.53 4.05
C GLU A 65 -3.67 9.58 2.52
N ALA A 66 -2.99 8.68 1.79
CA ALA A 66 -2.88 8.72 0.33
C ALA A 66 -3.56 7.55 -0.40
N VAL A 67 -3.95 6.49 0.32
CA VAL A 67 -4.52 5.26 -0.28
C VAL A 67 -5.83 4.87 0.40
N ASP A 68 -6.74 4.29 -0.38
CA ASP A 68 -8.02 3.80 0.13
C ASP A 68 -7.87 2.48 0.89
N ARG A 69 -6.86 1.67 0.52
CA ARG A 69 -6.57 0.38 1.13
C ARG A 69 -5.08 0.23 1.39
N LEU A 70 -4.72 -0.13 2.63
CA LEU A 70 -3.33 -0.32 3.02
C LEU A 70 -3.10 -1.72 3.58
N VAL A 71 -2.09 -2.40 3.03
CA VAL A 71 -1.65 -3.72 3.48
C VAL A 71 -0.24 -3.62 4.05
N VAL A 72 -0.01 -4.22 5.23
CA VAL A 72 1.31 -4.35 5.85
C VAL A 72 1.68 -5.83 5.86
N VAL A 73 2.78 -6.18 5.21
CA VAL A 73 3.26 -7.56 5.11
C VAL A 73 4.46 -7.75 6.03
N ALA A 74 4.30 -8.60 7.03
CA ALA A 74 5.29 -8.93 8.04
C ALA A 74 5.72 -10.40 7.93
N GLY A 75 6.87 -10.75 8.49
CA GLY A 75 7.26 -12.17 8.62
C GLY A 75 6.29 -12.92 9.55
N VAL A 76 6.23 -14.26 9.42
CA VAL A 76 5.35 -15.13 10.22
C VAL A 76 5.41 -14.81 11.71
N ASP A 77 6.61 -14.76 12.29
CA ASP A 77 6.84 -14.54 13.72
C ASP A 77 7.31 -13.12 14.05
N GLN A 78 7.24 -12.20 13.08
CA GLN A 78 7.73 -10.85 13.26
C GLN A 78 6.77 -10.04 14.14
N GLN A 79 7.29 -9.51 15.25
CA GLN A 79 6.51 -8.60 16.09
C GLN A 79 6.38 -7.24 15.42
N LEU A 80 5.15 -6.72 15.38
CA LEU A 80 4.87 -5.38 14.87
C LEU A 80 4.61 -4.43 16.03
N PRO A 81 5.06 -3.16 15.94
CA PRO A 81 4.57 -2.10 16.82
C PRO A 81 3.06 -1.90 16.60
N PRO A 82 2.35 -1.27 17.55
CA PRO A 82 0.94 -0.93 17.35
C PRO A 82 0.80 -0.01 16.13
N LEU A 83 -0.10 -0.37 15.21
CA LEU A 83 -0.38 0.37 14.00
C LEU A 83 -1.84 0.80 14.03
N ASP A 84 -2.09 2.08 13.74
CA ASP A 84 -3.42 2.67 13.78
C ASP A 84 -4.05 2.74 12.38
N GLY A 85 -5.38 2.78 12.32
CA GLY A 85 -6.15 2.96 11.09
C GLY A 85 -6.64 1.66 10.42
N PRO A 86 -7.38 1.78 9.31
CA PRO A 86 -7.99 0.65 8.61
C PRO A 86 -6.96 -0.13 7.76
N ILE A 87 -6.01 -0.78 8.42
CA ILE A 87 -4.95 -1.54 7.77
C ILE A 87 -5.23 -3.05 7.78
N HIS A 88 -4.71 -3.74 6.77
CA HIS A 88 -4.69 -5.21 6.75
C HIS A 88 -3.27 -5.72 6.95
N VAL A 89 -3.05 -6.49 8.02
CA VAL A 89 -1.76 -7.13 8.26
C VAL A 89 -1.76 -8.53 7.67
N LEU A 90 -0.81 -8.81 6.80
CA LEU A 90 -0.56 -10.13 6.23
C LEU A 90 0.78 -10.69 6.72
N ARG A 91 0.87 -12.01 6.75
CA ARG A 91 2.08 -12.74 7.11
C ARG A 91 2.67 -13.38 5.85
N ASP A 92 3.90 -13.02 5.53
CA ASP A 92 4.66 -13.70 4.49
C ASP A 92 4.96 -15.12 4.95
N ARG A 93 4.47 -16.11 4.19
CA ARG A 93 4.62 -17.53 4.48
C ARG A 93 6.02 -18.06 4.15
N GLN A 94 6.82 -17.31 3.40
CA GLN A 94 8.19 -17.70 3.06
C GLN A 94 9.18 -17.00 3.99
N PRO A 95 9.66 -17.68 5.04
CA PRO A 95 10.83 -17.22 5.75
C PRO A 95 12.05 -17.23 4.80
N ASP A 96 12.94 -16.24 4.96
CA ASP A 96 14.35 -16.33 4.59
C ASP A 96 14.80 -16.25 3.11
N ARG A 97 13.96 -15.77 2.18
CA ARG A 97 14.44 -15.46 0.82
C ARG A 97 15.35 -14.23 0.75
#